data_AF-A0A6N2U2E9-F1
#
_entry.id   AF-A0A6N2U2E9-F1
#
_cell.length_a   1.000
_cell.length_b   1.000
_cell.length_c   1.000
_cell.angle_alpha   90.00
_cell.angle_beta   90.00
_cell.angle_gamma   90.00
#
_symmetry.space_group_name_H-M   'P 1'
#
loop_
_entity.id
_entity.type
_entity.pdbx_description
1 polymer ?
#
loop_
_entity_poly.entity_id
_entity_poly.type
_entity_poly.pdbx_seq_one_letter_code
_entity_poly.pdbx_strand_id
1 'polypeptide(L)'
;MAPMKCELCGKEFQPSGHGRPQKYCSKSCRQKADYRRKKNNPARTRKSKPAKAKRKPEQELDRRNFERMMDGSHEDTLREIVGRLREALHAPSTPANALPSISSKLAEFDERMRMAEESGSLFDMNDDVTEVAEDVGASIV
;
A
#
# COMPACT_ATOMS: atom_id res chain seq x y z
N MET A 1 -17.69 52.62 10.60
CA MET A 1 -17.93 51.17 10.83
C MET A 1 -17.95 50.94 12.33
N ALA A 2 -19.01 50.34 12.88
CA ALA A 2 -19.09 50.05 14.32
C ALA A 2 -18.13 48.91 14.70
N PRO A 3 -17.42 48.98 15.84
CA PRO A 3 -16.61 47.89 16.33
C PRO A 3 -17.49 46.69 16.71
N MET A 4 -17.07 45.48 16.37
CA MET A 4 -17.77 44.24 16.72
C MET A 4 -16.93 43.39 17.65
N LYS A 5 -17.58 42.60 18.52
CA LYS A 5 -16.89 41.70 19.46
C LYS A 5 -16.71 40.31 18.85
N CYS A 6 -15.53 39.73 19.02
CA CYS A 6 -15.23 38.37 18.59
C CYS A 6 -15.96 37.34 19.46
N GLU A 7 -16.74 36.44 18.84
CA GLU A 7 -17.49 35.38 19.55
C GLU A 7 -16.60 34.39 20.35
N LEU A 8 -15.27 34.39 20.14
CA LEU A 8 -14.35 33.47 20.81
C LEU A 8 -13.47 34.06 21.89
N CYS A 9 -12.96 35.27 21.65
CA CYS A 9 -11.99 35.91 22.53
C CYS A 9 -12.50 37.23 23.10
N GLY A 10 -13.72 37.67 22.74
CA GLY A 10 -14.34 38.88 23.24
C GLY A 10 -13.73 40.19 22.73
N LYS A 11 -12.58 40.14 22.05
CA LYS A 11 -11.88 41.34 21.54
C LYS A 11 -12.74 42.10 20.54
N GLU A 12 -12.74 43.42 20.69
CA GLU A 12 -13.33 44.34 19.72
C GLU A 12 -12.46 44.39 18.47
N PHE A 13 -13.09 44.34 17.30
CA PHE A 13 -12.43 44.41 16.01
C PHE A 13 -13.30 45.14 14.99
N GLN A 14 -12.64 45.76 14.01
CA GLN A 14 -13.32 46.37 12.89
C GLN A 14 -13.51 45.31 11.79
N PRO A 15 -14.76 45.01 11.36
CA PRO A 15 -14.98 44.07 10.28
C PRO A 15 -14.41 44.63 8.97
N SER A 16 -13.71 43.80 8.19
CA SER A 16 -13.31 44.18 6.84
C SER A 16 -14.56 44.24 5.97
N GLY A 17 -14.86 45.42 5.41
CA GLY A 17 -16.16 45.79 4.82
C GLY A 17 -16.54 45.13 3.51
N HIS A 18 -16.08 43.91 3.23
CA HIS A 18 -16.40 43.22 1.97
C HIS A 18 -17.07 41.86 2.22
N GLY A 19 -18.35 41.74 1.85
CA GLY A 19 -19.11 40.49 1.87
C GLY A 19 -19.85 40.19 3.18
N ARG A 20 -19.87 38.91 3.58
CA ARG A 20 -20.66 38.40 4.72
C ARG A 20 -20.16 38.97 6.06
N PRO A 21 -21.04 39.30 7.03
CA PRO A 21 -20.64 39.82 8.34
C PRO A 21 -19.60 38.93 9.04
N GLN A 22 -18.48 39.54 9.45
CA GLN A 22 -17.36 38.87 10.10
C GLN A 22 -17.69 38.59 11.57
N LYS A 23 -17.57 37.34 12.02
CA LYS A 23 -17.90 36.93 13.41
C LYS A 23 -16.71 36.87 14.36
N TYR A 24 -15.50 36.80 13.80
CA TYR A 24 -14.27 36.57 14.54
C TYR A 24 -13.24 37.62 14.16
N CYS A 25 -12.48 38.13 15.13
CA CYS A 25 -11.47 39.15 14.89
C CYS A 25 -10.32 38.71 13.97
N SER A 26 -10.10 37.41 13.82
CA SER A 26 -9.02 36.85 13.01
C SER A 26 -9.35 35.47 12.44
N LYS A 27 -8.55 35.02 11.45
CA LYS A 27 -8.57 33.65 10.94
C LYS A 27 -8.28 32.61 12.03
N SER A 28 -7.36 32.91 12.96
CA SER A 28 -7.00 32.02 14.07
C SER A 28 -8.18 31.80 15.03
N CYS A 29 -8.93 32.85 15.36
CA CYS A 29 -10.17 32.68 16.13
C CYS A 29 -11.14 31.80 15.35
N ARG A 30 -11.46 32.13 14.09
CA ARG A 30 -12.39 31.32 13.28
C ARG A 30 -12.07 29.81 13.30
N GLN A 31 -10.81 29.45 13.08
CA GLN A 31 -10.37 28.04 13.11
C GLN A 31 -10.52 27.40 14.49
N LYS A 32 -10.22 28.13 15.58
CA LYS A 32 -10.38 27.64 16.96
C LYS A 32 -11.85 27.37 17.30
N ALA A 33 -12.78 28.18 16.78
CA ALA A 33 -14.22 27.96 16.95
C ALA A 33 -14.66 26.69 16.23
N ASP A 34 -14.20 26.51 15.00
CA ASP A 34 -14.53 25.34 14.18
C ASP A 34 -13.97 24.06 14.80
N TYR A 35 -12.75 24.10 15.34
CA TYR A 35 -12.15 22.98 16.06
C TYR A 35 -12.97 22.62 17.31
N ARG A 36 -13.33 23.60 18.16
CA ARG A 36 -14.18 23.37 19.34
C ARG A 36 -15.55 22.79 18.97
N ARG A 37 -16.17 23.29 17.88
CA ARG A 37 -17.45 22.77 17.38
C ARG A 37 -17.36 21.31 16.92
N LYS A 38 -16.28 20.92 16.26
CA LYS A 38 -16.04 19.53 15.83
C LYS A 38 -15.72 18.62 17.02
N LYS A 39 -14.91 19.09 17.97
CA LYS A 39 -14.55 18.33 19.17
C LYS A 39 -15.76 18.08 20.08
N ASN A 40 -16.62 19.08 20.26
CA ASN A 40 -17.77 18.97 21.17
C ASN A 40 -19.00 18.30 20.52
N ASN A 41 -18.98 18.05 19.21
CA ASN A 41 -20.07 17.34 18.53
C ASN A 41 -19.53 16.41 17.42
N PRO A 42 -18.96 15.25 17.81
CA PRO A 42 -18.48 14.24 16.87
C PRO A 42 -19.61 13.56 16.08
N ALA A 43 -20.87 13.74 16.49
CA ALA A 43 -22.03 13.21 15.77
C ALA A 43 -22.37 14.01 14.51
N ARG A 44 -22.03 15.31 14.46
CA ARG A 44 -22.27 16.17 13.28
C ARG A 44 -21.20 16.05 12.19
N THR A 45 -19.97 15.67 12.55
CA THR A 45 -18.89 15.41 11.57
C THR A 45 -19.12 14.16 10.74
N ARG A 46 -19.97 13.22 11.21
CA ARG A 46 -20.40 12.05 10.45
C ARG A 46 -21.44 12.35 9.36
N LYS A 47 -22.13 13.52 9.42
CA LYS A 47 -23.24 13.85 8.52
C LYS A 47 -22.90 14.85 7.40
N SER A 48 -21.70 15.42 7.35
CA SER A 48 -21.33 16.39 6.32
C SER A 48 -20.17 15.90 5.43
N LYS A 49 -20.59 15.35 4.28
CA LYS A 49 -19.85 15.01 3.05
C LYS A 49 -19.12 13.66 3.00
N PRO A 50 -19.41 12.83 1.96
CA PRO A 50 -18.52 11.77 1.54
C PRO A 50 -17.34 12.45 0.86
N ALA A 51 -16.23 12.60 1.58
CA ALA A 51 -14.96 12.84 0.92
C ALA A 51 -14.59 11.55 0.21
N LYS A 52 -14.85 11.48 -1.10
CA LYS A 52 -14.15 10.57 -2.02
C LYS A 52 -12.66 10.95 -2.05
N ALA A 53 -11.97 10.81 -0.92
CA ALA A 53 -10.58 10.38 -0.99
C ALA A 53 -10.69 8.91 -1.39
N LYS A 54 -10.35 8.60 -2.64
CA LYS A 54 -10.09 7.21 -3.05
C LYS A 54 -8.90 6.70 -2.24
N ARG A 55 -9.10 6.39 -0.96
CA ARG A 55 -8.39 5.27 -0.39
C ARG A 55 -8.94 4.10 -1.18
N LYS A 56 -8.10 3.50 -2.03
CA LYS A 56 -8.37 2.15 -2.51
C LYS A 56 -8.83 1.38 -1.26
N PRO A 57 -9.99 0.69 -1.26
CA PRO A 57 -10.22 -0.29 -0.22
C PRO A 57 -8.94 -1.13 -0.20
N GLU A 58 -8.33 -1.28 0.98
CA GLU A 58 -7.28 -2.26 1.18
C GLU A 58 -7.89 -3.53 0.61
N GLN A 59 -7.41 -3.92 -0.57
CA GLN A 59 -7.96 -5.06 -1.28
C GLN A 59 -7.69 -6.19 -0.32
N GLU A 60 -8.75 -6.71 0.29
CA GLU A 60 -8.71 -7.96 1.02
C GLU A 60 -7.96 -8.90 0.09
N LEU A 61 -6.77 -9.34 0.54
CA LEU A 61 -5.86 -10.10 -0.30
C LEU A 61 -6.55 -11.45 -0.52
N ASP A 62 -7.40 -11.50 -1.54
CA ASP A 62 -8.13 -12.69 -1.89
C ASP A 62 -7.12 -13.72 -2.41
N ARG A 63 -7.42 -15.01 -2.32
CA ARG A 63 -6.50 -16.08 -2.72
C ARG A 63 -5.95 -15.85 -4.14
N ARG A 64 -6.79 -15.34 -5.03
CA ARG A 64 -6.48 -14.98 -6.42
C ARG A 64 -5.59 -13.74 -6.57
N ASN A 65 -5.58 -12.86 -5.56
CA ASN A 65 -4.71 -11.68 -5.50
C ASN A 65 -3.32 -12.09 -4.96
N PHE A 66 -3.27 -12.95 -3.94
CA PHE A 66 -2.03 -13.60 -3.50
C PHE A 66 -1.37 -14.42 -4.61
N GLU A 67 -2.15 -15.18 -5.38
CA GLU A 67 -1.69 -15.99 -6.51
C GLU A 67 -1.29 -15.16 -7.75
N ARG A 68 -1.62 -13.86 -7.77
CA ARG A 68 -1.06 -12.88 -8.72
C ARG A 68 0.16 -12.14 -8.19
N MET A 69 0.34 -12.13 -6.87
CA MET A 69 1.45 -11.48 -6.19
C MET A 69 2.64 -12.44 -6.04
N MET A 70 2.37 -13.74 -6.05
CA MET A 70 3.32 -14.81 -6.32
C MET A 70 3.27 -15.07 -7.83
N ASP A 71 4.39 -15.04 -8.53
CA ASP A 71 4.51 -15.09 -9.99
C ASP A 71 4.09 -16.42 -10.65
N GLY A 72 3.17 -17.17 -10.04
CA GLY A 72 2.71 -18.49 -10.47
C GLY A 72 2.29 -18.51 -11.95
N SER A 73 1.63 -17.47 -12.47
CA SER A 73 1.28 -17.47 -13.90
C SER A 73 2.48 -17.35 -14.83
N HIS A 74 3.52 -16.61 -14.46
CA HIS A 74 4.69 -16.44 -15.32
C HIS A 74 5.63 -17.63 -15.18
N GLU A 75 5.93 -18.08 -13.96
CA GLU A 75 6.73 -19.30 -13.74
C GLU A 75 6.09 -20.54 -14.36
N ASP A 76 4.76 -20.71 -14.25
CA ASP A 76 4.07 -21.84 -14.88
C ASP A 76 4.11 -21.77 -16.41
N THR A 77 3.99 -20.57 -16.99
CA THR A 77 4.19 -20.41 -18.45
C THR A 77 5.62 -20.73 -18.87
N LEU A 78 6.62 -20.39 -18.06
CA LEU A 78 8.02 -20.75 -18.32
C LEU A 78 8.23 -22.26 -18.24
N ARG A 79 7.67 -22.92 -17.22
CA ARG A 79 7.71 -24.39 -17.10
C ARG A 79 7.03 -25.07 -18.29
N GLU A 80 5.89 -24.56 -18.75
CA GLU A 80 5.19 -25.09 -19.94
C GLU A 80 6.05 -24.95 -21.21
N ILE A 81 6.67 -23.78 -21.42
CA ILE A 81 7.53 -23.53 -22.58
C ILE A 81 8.77 -24.42 -22.56
N VAL A 82 9.43 -24.56 -21.41
CA VAL A 82 10.60 -25.44 -21.24
C VAL A 82 10.21 -26.90 -21.52
N GLY A 83 9.05 -27.35 -21.04
CA GLY A 83 8.53 -28.68 -21.33
C GLY A 83 8.39 -28.95 -22.83
N ARG A 84 7.77 -28.02 -23.57
CA ARG A 84 7.64 -28.11 -25.04
C ARG A 84 8.97 -28.09 -25.76
N LEU A 85 9.92 -27.27 -25.31
CA LEU A 85 11.26 -27.20 -25.91
C LEU A 85 12.06 -28.50 -25.68
N ARG A 86 11.96 -29.11 -24.50
CA ARG A 86 12.58 -30.41 -24.20
C ARG A 86 11.95 -31.52 -25.05
N GLU A 87 10.63 -31.53 -25.18
CA GLU A 87 9.92 -32.48 -26.06
C GLU A 87 10.39 -32.34 -27.52
N ALA A 88 10.49 -31.11 -28.03
CA ALA A 88 10.99 -30.84 -29.37
C ALA A 88 12.46 -31.24 -29.55
N LEU A 89 13.29 -31.11 -28.51
CA LEU A 89 14.70 -31.51 -28.57
C LEU A 89 14.86 -33.03 -28.70
N HIS A 90 14.00 -33.81 -28.05
CA HIS A 90 14.03 -35.26 -28.06
C HIS A 90 13.23 -35.90 -29.20
N ALA A 91 12.43 -35.12 -29.94
CA ALA A 91 11.67 -35.62 -31.06
C ALA A 91 12.58 -35.99 -32.26
N PRO A 92 12.46 -37.22 -32.81
CA PRO A 92 13.30 -37.67 -33.93
C PRO A 92 12.96 -36.96 -35.26
N SER A 93 11.83 -36.27 -35.32
CA SER A 93 11.41 -35.43 -36.46
C SER A 93 12.07 -34.04 -36.48
N THR A 94 12.80 -33.68 -35.43
CA THR A 94 13.40 -32.34 -35.32
C THR A 94 14.65 -32.24 -36.18
N PRO A 95 14.72 -31.27 -37.11
CA PRO A 95 15.88 -31.14 -38.00
C PRO A 95 17.12 -30.71 -37.21
N ALA A 96 18.28 -31.28 -37.55
CA ALA A 96 19.53 -31.06 -36.83
C ALA A 96 19.95 -29.57 -36.71
N ASN A 97 19.59 -28.74 -37.69
CA ASN A 97 19.86 -27.30 -37.68
C ASN A 97 19.05 -26.54 -36.60
N ALA A 98 17.92 -27.09 -36.13
CA ALA A 98 17.13 -26.47 -35.09
C ALA A 98 17.69 -26.75 -33.67
N LEU A 99 18.49 -27.81 -33.49
CA LEU A 99 18.99 -28.23 -32.18
C LEU A 99 19.81 -27.16 -31.44
N PRO A 100 20.76 -26.44 -32.08
CA PRO A 100 21.51 -25.38 -31.42
C PRO A 100 20.57 -24.28 -30.92
N SER A 101 19.62 -23.86 -31.76
CA SER A 101 18.66 -22.80 -31.42
C SER A 101 17.73 -23.18 -30.25
N ILE A 102 17.34 -24.46 -30.15
CA ILE A 102 16.52 -24.99 -29.06
C ILE A 102 17.35 -25.06 -27.77
N SER A 103 18.59 -25.55 -27.85
CA SER A 103 19.50 -25.64 -26.69
C SER A 103 19.86 -24.27 -26.10
N SER A 104 20.12 -23.25 -26.94
CA SER A 104 20.39 -21.89 -26.46
C SER A 104 19.20 -21.30 -25.72
N LYS A 105 17.99 -21.47 -26.26
CA LYS A 105 16.76 -21.00 -25.60
C LYS A 105 16.50 -21.71 -24.27
N LEU A 106 16.79 -23.01 -24.19
CA LEU A 106 16.69 -23.75 -22.92
C LEU A 106 17.63 -23.19 -21.85
N ALA A 107 18.89 -22.88 -22.21
CA ALA A 107 19.85 -22.28 -21.28
C ALA A 107 19.41 -20.88 -20.80
N GLU A 108 18.83 -20.06 -21.68
CA GLU A 108 18.27 -18.75 -21.31
C GLU A 108 17.11 -18.86 -20.33
N PHE A 109 16.22 -19.84 -20.53
CA PHE A 109 15.09 -20.07 -19.62
C PHE A 109 15.52 -20.66 -18.28
N ASP A 110 16.49 -21.58 -18.27
CA ASP A 110 17.04 -22.15 -17.04
C ASP A 110 17.70 -21.05 -16.17
N GLU A 111 18.47 -20.13 -16.75
CA GLU A 111 19.05 -19.00 -15.99
C GLU A 111 17.96 -18.03 -15.48
N ARG A 112 16.91 -17.81 -16.26
CA ARG A 112 15.78 -16.97 -15.85
C ARG A 112 14.97 -17.59 -14.71
N MET A 113 14.80 -18.92 -14.70
CA MET A 113 14.19 -19.64 -13.58
C MET A 113 15.05 -19.53 -12.32
N ARG A 114 16.37 -19.69 -12.45
CA ARG A 114 17.32 -19.56 -11.33
C ARG A 114 17.29 -18.17 -10.68
N MET A 115 17.25 -17.11 -11.48
CA MET A 115 17.15 -15.73 -10.96
C MET A 115 15.79 -15.45 -10.30
N ALA A 116 14.71 -16.04 -10.81
CA ALA A 116 13.38 -15.91 -10.20
C ALA A 116 13.34 -16.57 -8.82
N GLU A 117 13.88 -17.78 -8.68
CA GLU A 117 13.97 -18.53 -7.42
C GLU A 117 14.87 -17.81 -6.39
N GLU A 118 16.00 -17.26 -6.82
CA GLU A 118 16.91 -16.48 -5.96
C GLU A 118 16.24 -15.19 -5.43
N SER A 119 15.41 -14.55 -6.26
CA SER A 119 14.65 -13.36 -5.86
C SER A 119 13.47 -13.65 -4.92
N GLY A 120 12.94 -14.88 -4.95
CA GLY A 120 11.91 -15.36 -4.02
C GLY A 120 12.45 -15.74 -2.64
N SER A 121 13.78 -15.83 -2.50
CA SER A 121 14.49 -16.10 -1.25
C SER A 121 14.65 -14.84 -0.38
N LEU A 122 13.56 -14.11 -0.12
CA LEU A 122 13.57 -12.94 0.79
C LEU A 122 13.70 -13.36 2.28
N PHE A 123 13.70 -14.67 2.58
CA PHE A 123 13.79 -15.23 3.93
C PHE A 123 15.10 -15.97 4.23
N ASP A 124 16.13 -15.89 3.36
CA ASP A 124 17.44 -16.50 3.64
C ASP A 124 18.36 -15.60 4.49
N MET A 125 17.84 -14.48 5.02
CA MET A 125 18.62 -13.50 5.78
C MET A 125 18.00 -13.15 7.13
N ASN A 126 17.34 -14.07 7.85
CA ASN A 126 16.99 -13.90 9.28
C ASN A 126 16.62 -15.23 9.97
N ASP A 127 17.54 -16.18 10.02
CA ASP A 127 17.56 -17.19 11.10
C ASP A 127 18.71 -16.86 12.06
N ASP A 128 18.73 -15.62 12.56
CA ASP A 128 19.47 -15.26 13.77
C ASP A 128 18.42 -15.07 14.87
N VAL A 129 18.08 -16.21 15.48
CA VAL A 129 17.50 -16.41 16.80
C VAL A 129 17.17 -15.10 17.55
N THR A 130 15.90 -14.70 17.53
CA THR A 130 15.39 -13.81 18.58
C THR A 130 15.26 -14.63 19.86
N GLU A 131 16.30 -14.59 20.70
CA GLU A 131 16.25 -15.09 22.07
C GLU A 131 15.12 -14.35 22.81
N VAL A 132 13.96 -14.98 22.92
CA VAL A 132 12.87 -14.51 23.78
C VAL A 132 13.30 -14.85 25.21
N ALA A 133 13.91 -13.91 25.92
CA ALA A 133 14.10 -14.03 27.35
C ALA A 133 12.72 -14.03 28.03
N GLU A 134 12.26 -15.21 28.42
CA GLU A 134 11.11 -15.38 29.30
C GLU A 134 11.49 -14.85 30.70
N ASP A 135 11.23 -13.57 30.97
CA ASP A 135 11.23 -13.06 32.34
C ASP A 135 9.87 -13.36 32.99
N VAL A 136 9.71 -14.63 33.39
CA VAL A 136 8.66 -15.05 34.32
C VAL A 136 9.15 -14.73 35.73
N GLY A 137 8.83 -13.53 36.21
CA GLY A 137 9.23 -13.05 37.54
C GLY A 137 8.11 -12.28 38.24
N ALA A 138 7.05 -12.99 38.64
CA ALA A 138 6.02 -12.44 39.50
C ALA A 138 6.61 -12.02 40.87
N SER A 139 6.45 -10.75 41.24
CA SER A 139 6.47 -10.34 42.65
C SER A 139 5.59 -9.10 42.80
N ILE A 140 4.37 -9.33 43.29
CA ILE A 140 3.53 -8.29 43.88
C ILE A 140 3.76 -8.43 45.38
N VAL A 141 4.31 -7.37 45.99
CA VAL A 141 4.34 -7.16 47.45
C VAL A 141 3.49 -5.94 47.75
#